data_AF-A0A2V5YWG3-F1
#
_entry.id   AF-A0A2V5YWG3-F1
#
_cell.length_a   1.000
_cell.length_b   1.000
_cell.length_c   1.000
_cell.angle_alpha   90.00
_cell.angle_beta   90.00
_cell.angle_gamma   90.00
#
_symmetry.space_group_name_H-M   'P 1'
#
loop_
_entity.id
_entity.type
_entity.pdbx_description
1 polymer ?
#
loop_
_entity_poly.entity_id
_entity_poly.type
_entity_poly.pdbx_seq_one_letter_code
_entity_poly.pdbx_strand_id
1 'polypeptide(L)'
;MNRKPMPLRLIKKRKPPMKAKTSRFDNLVARYYPAVYSFASRLTDDPREAVALTRYAFKNTQKQIRNRRDETALATILISAVIRAGLTAA
;
A
#
# COMPACT_ATOMS: atom_id res chain seq x y z
N MET A 1 -8.40 3.49 60.88
CA MET A 1 -8.81 3.18 59.49
C MET A 1 -7.56 3.12 58.61
N ASN A 2 -7.16 1.93 58.17
CA ASN A 2 -6.00 1.69 57.29
C ASN A 2 -6.43 1.74 55.81
N ARG A 3 -5.89 2.64 55.00
CA ARG A 3 -6.05 2.58 53.54
C ARG A 3 -4.72 2.24 52.89
N LYS A 4 -4.53 0.96 52.53
CA LYS A 4 -3.42 0.52 51.69
C LYS A 4 -3.59 1.11 50.27
N PRO A 5 -2.55 1.64 49.62
CA PRO A 5 -2.63 2.00 48.21
C PRO A 5 -2.57 0.73 47.33
N MET A 6 -3.46 0.67 46.33
CA MET A 6 -3.45 -0.38 45.30
C MET A 6 -2.20 -0.28 44.41
N PRO A 7 -1.61 -1.41 43.96
CA PRO A 7 -0.51 -1.36 43.01
C PRO A 7 -1.04 -0.99 41.62
N LEU A 8 -0.53 0.11 41.07
CA LEU A 8 -0.77 0.49 39.68
C LEU A 8 -0.25 -0.62 38.76
N ARG A 9 -1.17 -1.23 38.00
CA ARG A 9 -0.89 -2.27 37.00
C ARG A 9 0.26 -1.82 36.09
N LEU A 10 1.30 -2.63 36.04
CA LEU A 10 2.43 -2.50 35.13
C LEU A 10 1.93 -2.46 33.69
N ILE A 11 1.86 -1.26 33.12
CA ILE A 11 1.58 -1.06 31.70
C ILE A 11 2.80 -1.61 30.96
N LYS A 12 2.73 -2.87 30.53
CA LYS A 12 3.71 -3.48 29.63
C LYS A 12 3.78 -2.58 28.39
N LYS A 13 4.78 -1.70 28.33
CA LYS A 13 5.04 -0.88 27.15
C LYS A 13 5.21 -1.85 25.99
N ARG A 14 4.24 -1.84 25.06
CA ARG A 14 4.33 -2.60 23.82
C ARG A 14 5.64 -2.15 23.16
N LYS A 15 6.56 -3.09 22.95
CA LYS A 15 7.78 -2.83 22.16
C LYS A 15 7.31 -2.18 20.85
N PRO A 16 7.91 -1.05 20.42
CA PRO A 16 7.60 -0.52 19.10
C PRO A 16 7.82 -1.66 18.08
N PRO A 17 6.93 -1.81 17.08
CA PRO A 17 7.06 -2.87 16.10
C PRO A 17 8.47 -2.75 15.53
N MET A 18 9.25 -3.82 15.71
CA MET A 18 10.59 -3.95 15.19
C MET A 18 10.51 -3.53 13.73
N LYS A 19 11.15 -2.41 13.36
CA LYS A 19 11.08 -1.89 11.99
C LYS A 19 11.71 -2.95 11.09
N ALA A 20 10.89 -3.87 10.58
CA ALA A 20 11.28 -4.67 9.44
C ALA A 20 11.78 -3.67 8.40
N LYS A 21 12.92 -3.95 7.78
CA LYS A 21 13.40 -3.14 6.66
C LYS A 21 12.36 -3.30 5.54
N THR A 22 11.31 -2.48 5.58
CA THR A 22 10.27 -2.45 4.55
C THR A 22 10.96 -2.08 3.26
N SER A 23 10.78 -2.90 2.22
CA SER A 23 11.33 -2.58 0.91
C SER A 23 10.83 -1.20 0.47
N ARG A 24 11.63 -0.48 -0.33
CA ARG A 24 11.14 0.74 -0.99
C ARG A 24 9.87 0.46 -1.80
N PHE A 25 9.77 -0.75 -2.36
CA PHE A 25 8.57 -1.21 -3.04
C PHE A 25 7.38 -1.39 -2.08
N ASP A 26 7.59 -1.98 -0.90
CA ASP A 26 6.51 -2.17 0.09
C ASP A 26 5.95 -0.83 0.58
N ASN A 27 6.83 0.16 0.79
CA ASN A 27 6.40 1.52 1.14
C ASN A 27 5.60 2.17 0.01
N LEU A 28 6.00 1.94 -1.24
CA LEU A 28 5.30 2.48 -2.40
C LEU A 28 3.93 1.84 -2.58
N VAL A 29 3.83 0.51 -2.41
CA VAL A 29 2.55 -0.20 -2.37
C VAL A 29 1.69 0.36 -1.24
N ALA A 30 2.20 0.43 -0.02
CA ALA A 30 1.43 0.94 1.12
C ALA A 30 0.92 2.38 0.91
N ARG A 31 1.71 3.24 0.25
CA ARG A 31 1.35 4.64 0.00
C ARG A 31 0.32 4.81 -1.12
N TYR A 32 0.48 4.08 -2.23
CA TYR A 32 -0.30 4.32 -3.45
C TYR A 32 -1.42 3.30 -3.69
N TYR A 33 -1.44 2.18 -2.98
CA TYR A 33 -2.46 1.15 -3.17
C TYR A 33 -3.89 1.68 -3.06
N PRO A 34 -4.26 2.52 -2.06
CA PRO A 34 -5.63 3.04 -1.97
C PRO A 34 -6.04 3.87 -3.19
N ALA A 35 -5.14 4.69 -3.72
CA ALA A 35 -5.41 5.55 -4.88
C ALA A 35 -5.52 4.71 -6.17
N VAL A 36 -4.61 3.77 -6.38
CA VAL A 36 -4.62 2.86 -7.54
C VAL A 36 -5.87 1.98 -7.51
N TYR A 37 -6.23 1.44 -6.34
CA TYR A 37 -7.44 0.65 -6.16
C TYR A 37 -8.70 1.47 -6.40
N SER A 38 -8.80 2.69 -5.86
CA SER A 38 -9.94 3.57 -6.08
C SER A 38 -10.13 3.96 -7.54
N PHE A 39 -9.04 4.02 -8.32
CA PHE A 39 -9.14 4.27 -9.76
C PHE A 39 -9.56 3.00 -10.51
N ALA A 40 -8.99 1.85 -10.16
CA ALA A 40 -9.40 0.57 -10.73
C ALA A 40 -10.89 0.26 -10.45
N SER A 41 -11.39 0.57 -9.24
CA SER A 41 -12.81 0.38 -8.89
C SER A 41 -13.76 1.34 -9.61
N ARG A 42 -13.25 2.37 -10.29
CA ARG A 42 -14.05 3.23 -11.17
C ARG A 42 -14.06 2.72 -12.61
N LEU A 43 -13.12 1.84 -12.96
CA LEU A 43 -12.97 1.24 -14.28
C LEU A 43 -13.72 -0.09 -14.41
N THR A 44 -13.95 -0.79 -13.30
CA THR A 44 -14.68 -2.05 -13.25
C THR A 44 -15.62 -2.05 -12.05
N ASP A 45 -16.83 -2.56 -12.25
CA ASP A 45 -17.82 -2.79 -11.18
C ASP A 45 -17.47 -4.03 -10.34
N ASP A 46 -16.60 -4.92 -10.83
CA ASP A 46 -16.18 -6.11 -10.09
C ASP A 46 -14.98 -5.79 -9.16
N PRO A 47 -15.13 -5.91 -7.83
CA PRO A 47 -14.05 -5.62 -6.89
C PRO A 47 -12.86 -6.57 -7.01
N ARG A 48 -13.06 -7.81 -7.49
CA ARG A 48 -11.99 -8.78 -7.74
C ARG A 48 -11.15 -8.37 -8.94
N GLU A 49 -11.79 -7.85 -10.00
CA GLU A 49 -11.06 -7.27 -11.13
C GLU A 49 -10.29 -6.02 -10.72
N ALA A 50 -10.88 -5.14 -9.89
CA ALA A 50 -10.18 -3.96 -9.39
C ALA A 50 -8.90 -4.33 -8.61
N VAL A 51 -8.95 -5.38 -7.78
CA VAL A 51 -7.77 -5.92 -7.09
C VAL A 51 -6.75 -6.49 -8.09
N ALA A 52 -7.20 -7.23 -9.11
CA ALA A 52 -6.33 -7.80 -10.13
C ALA A 52 -5.59 -6.72 -10.94
N LEU A 53 -6.30 -5.68 -11.38
CA LEU A 53 -5.74 -4.53 -12.08
C LEU A 53 -4.70 -3.79 -11.24
N THR A 54 -5.04 -3.53 -9.97
CA THR A 54 -4.14 -2.89 -9.00
C THR A 54 -2.85 -3.70 -8.84
N ARG A 55 -2.98 -5.01 -8.64
CA ARG A 55 -1.83 -5.93 -8.48
C ARG A 55 -1.00 -6.00 -9.76
N TYR A 56 -1.63 -6.04 -10.93
CA TYR A 56 -0.94 -6.03 -12.22
C TYR A 56 -0.13 -4.75 -12.41
N ALA A 57 -0.72 -3.58 -12.13
CA ALA A 57 -0.04 -2.29 -12.21
C ALA A 57 1.21 -2.28 -11.33
N PHE A 58 1.08 -2.64 -10.04
CA PHE A 58 2.22 -2.69 -9.13
C PHE A 58 3.31 -3.68 -9.56
N LYS A 59 2.93 -4.90 -9.98
CA LYS A 59 3.87 -5.92 -10.45
C LYS A 59 4.64 -5.44 -11.70
N ASN A 60 3.97 -4.73 -12.60
CA ASN A 60 4.60 -4.20 -13.81
C ASN A 60 5.54 -3.03 -13.49
N THR A 61 5.19 -2.17 -12.53
CA THR A 61 6.09 -1.12 -12.01
C THR A 61 7.26 -1.65 -11.21
N GLN A 62 7.15 -2.83 -10.58
CA GLN A 62 8.21 -3.37 -9.71
C GLN A 62 9.56 -3.49 -10.43
N LYS A 63 9.55 -3.91 -11.70
CA LYS A 63 10.78 -3.98 -12.54
C LYS A 63 11.36 -2.59 -12.83
N GLN A 64 10.51 -1.57 -13.00
CA GLN A 64 10.93 -0.20 -13.26
C GLN A 64 11.42 0.52 -12.00
N ILE A 65 10.76 0.31 -10.85
CA ILE A 65 11.15 0.85 -9.53
C ILE A 65 12.53 0.35 -9.11
N ARG A 66 12.89 -0.89 -9.45
CA ARG A 66 14.22 -1.43 -9.15
C ARG A 66 15.35 -0.61 -9.81
N ASN A 67 15.07 0.04 -10.95
CA ASN A 67 16.04 0.82 -11.71
C ASN A 67 15.84 2.35 -11.62
N ARG A 68 14.71 2.85 -11.12
CA ARG A 68 14.39 4.30 -11.06
C ARG A 68 14.18 4.79 -9.63
N ARG A 69 14.83 5.91 -9.28
CA ARG A 69 14.72 6.59 -7.98
C ARG A 69 13.69 7.73 -7.96
N ASP A 70 13.07 8.04 -9.09
CA ASP A 70 12.20 9.21 -9.24
C ASP A 70 10.73 8.88 -8.94
N GLU A 71 10.19 9.48 -7.87
CA GLU A 71 8.81 9.25 -7.41
C GLU A 71 7.74 9.75 -8.40
N THR A 72 8.02 10.81 -9.15
CA THR A 72 7.13 11.36 -10.19
C THR A 72 7.01 10.39 -11.35
N ALA A 73 8.13 9.81 -11.78
CA ALA A 73 8.12 8.76 -12.80
C ALA A 73 7.29 7.55 -12.34
N LEU A 74 7.30 7.21 -11.06
CA LEU A 74 6.54 6.08 -10.51
C LEU A 74 5.03 6.36 -10.50
N ALA A 75 4.62 7.55 -10.07
CA ALA A 75 3.22 7.97 -10.15
C ALA A 75 2.69 7.92 -11.59
N THR A 76 3.46 8.46 -12.55
CA THR A 76 3.11 8.42 -13.97
C THR A 76 2.95 6.99 -14.48
N ILE A 77 3.91 6.09 -14.18
CA ILE A 77 3.83 4.69 -14.64
C ILE A 77 2.61 3.99 -14.02
N LEU A 78 2.29 4.22 -12.74
CA LEU A 78 1.11 3.63 -12.11
C LEU A 78 -0.18 4.10 -12.79
N ILE A 79 -0.35 5.41 -13.01
CA ILE A 79 -1.53 5.96 -13.67
C ILE A 79 -1.64 5.41 -15.10
N SER A 80 -0.56 5.42 -15.88
CA SER A 80 -0.56 4.85 -17.23
C SER A 80 -0.88 3.36 -17.25
N ALA A 81 -0.39 2.59 -16.29
CA ALA A 81 -0.67 1.16 -16.20
C ALA A 81 -2.15 0.88 -15.92
N VAL A 82 -2.77 1.67 -15.04
CA VAL A 82 -4.20 1.52 -14.73
C VAL A 82 -5.07 1.93 -15.92
N ILE A 83 -4.77 3.06 -16.58
CA ILE A 83 -5.50 3.50 -17.79
C ILE A 83 -5.44 2.42 -18.87
N ARG A 84 -4.24 1.88 -19.14
CA ARG A 84 -4.05 0.88 -20.19
C ARG A 84 -4.73 -0.44 -19.89
N ALA A 85 -4.75 -0.85 -18.62
CA ALA A 85 -5.41 -2.08 -18.20
C ALA A 85 -6.94 -1.93 -18.20
N GLY A 86 -7.45 -0.75 -17.84
CA GLY A 86 -8.88 -0.42 -17.97
C GLY A 86 -9.37 -0.38 -19.42
N LEU A 87 -8.57 0.16 -20.34
CA LEU A 87 -8.86 0.18 -21.78
C LEU A 87 -8.84 -1.20 -22.45
N THR A 88 -8.23 -2.22 -21.83
CA THR A 88 -8.22 -3.60 -22.33
C THR A 88 -9.32 -4.46 -21.71
N ALA A 89 -9.90 -4.03 -20.59
CA ALA A 89 -10.98 -4.75 -19.92
C ALA A 89 -12.38 -4.41 -20.47
N ALA A 90 -12.52 -3.26 -21.16
CA ALA A 90 -13.71 -2.86 -21.91
C ALA A 90 -13.70 -3.43 -23.34
#